data_AF-A0A2P6QSL9-F1
#
_entry.id   AF-A0A2P6QSL9-F1
#
_cell.length_a   1.000
_cell.length_b   1.000
_cell.length_c   1.000
_cell.angle_alpha   90.00
_cell.angle_beta   90.00
_cell.angle_gamma   90.00
#
_symmetry.space_group_name_H-M   'P 1'
#
loop_
_entity.id
_entity.type
_entity.pdbx_description
1 polymer ?
#
loop_
_entity_poly.entity_id
_entity_poly.type
_entity_poly.pdbx_seq_one_letter_code
_entity_poly.pdbx_strand_id
1 'polypeptide(L)'
;MASFMKQVVLLTLLFLLSMTMSSDGLDLGRKTRHITISNGLDKDLTVHCKSGDDDIGAKTLPISGVYEFSFKPRVLPKTTLYFCSFQWEDHFHYYDVYYEGIDCSECMYSVKALGRVASICWYNWETQKDDCFLLNN
;
A
#
# COMPACT_ATOMS: atom_id res chain seq x y z
N MET A 1 3.60 -9.49 -53.50
CA MET A 1 4.37 -8.70 -52.51
C MET A 1 3.46 -7.90 -51.58
N ALA A 2 2.52 -7.08 -52.08
CA ALA A 2 1.60 -6.29 -51.22
C ALA A 2 0.68 -7.12 -50.28
N SER A 3 0.24 -8.31 -50.71
CA SER A 3 -0.63 -9.18 -49.89
C SER A 3 0.12 -9.82 -48.70
N PHE A 4 1.37 -10.24 -48.92
CA PHE A 4 2.25 -10.76 -47.87
C PHE A 4 2.52 -9.69 -46.79
N MET A 5 2.78 -8.45 -47.21
CA MET A 5 2.99 -7.32 -46.30
C MET A 5 1.77 -7.03 -45.42
N LYS A 6 0.54 -7.14 -45.96
CA LYS A 6 -0.69 -6.96 -45.18
C LYS A 6 -0.89 -8.04 -44.11
N GLN A 7 -0.59 -9.30 -44.45
CA GLN A 7 -0.66 -10.41 -43.50
C GLN A 7 0.36 -10.26 -42.38
N VAL A 8 1.59 -9.87 -42.71
CA VAL A 8 2.63 -9.61 -41.71
C VAL A 8 2.23 -8.46 -40.78
N VAL A 9 1.71 -7.35 -41.33
CA VAL A 9 1.25 -6.21 -40.52
C VAL A 9 0.06 -6.57 -39.63
N LEU A 10 -0.88 -7.38 -40.11
CA LEU A 10 -2.03 -7.84 -39.31
C LEU A 10 -1.58 -8.77 -38.16
N LEU A 11 -0.65 -9.69 -38.45
CA LEU A 11 -0.10 -10.60 -37.44
C LEU A 11 0.71 -9.86 -36.37
N THR A 12 1.48 -8.84 -36.75
CA THR A 12 2.23 -8.02 -35.78
C THR A 12 1.29 -7.17 -34.91
N LEU A 13 0.22 -6.59 -35.47
CA LEU A 13 -0.80 -5.87 -34.70
C LEU A 13 -1.50 -6.79 -33.69
N LEU A 14 -1.88 -8.01 -34.09
CA LEU A 14 -2.51 -9.00 -33.20
C LEU A 14 -1.57 -9.44 -32.08
N PHE A 15 -0.28 -9.61 -32.37
CA PHE A 15 0.74 -9.94 -31.37
C PHE A 15 0.92 -8.81 -30.36
N LEU A 16 0.96 -7.55 -30.81
CA LEU A 16 1.03 -6.37 -29.93
C LEU A 16 -0.21 -6.23 -29.03
N LEU A 17 -1.40 -6.53 -29.56
CA LEU A 17 -2.65 -6.56 -28.77
C LEU A 17 -2.67 -7.69 -27.73
N SER A 18 -2.00 -8.81 -27.99
CA SER A 18 -1.95 -9.95 -27.06
C SER A 18 -1.01 -9.74 -25.87
N MET A 19 -0.05 -8.80 -25.96
CA MET A 19 0.88 -8.49 -24.87
C MET A 19 0.27 -7.68 -23.73
N THR A 20 -1.01 -7.30 -23.78
CA THR A 20 -1.57 -6.37 -22.79
C THR A 20 -1.89 -7.00 -21.44
N MET A 21 -1.71 -8.30 -21.21
CA MET A 21 -2.12 -8.94 -19.94
C MET A 21 -1.05 -9.89 -19.41
N SER A 22 -0.02 -9.33 -18.77
CA SER A 22 0.82 -10.06 -17.83
C SER A 22 1.11 -9.14 -16.65
N SER A 23 0.42 -9.37 -15.53
CA SER A 23 0.53 -8.56 -14.30
C SER A 23 1.75 -8.90 -13.45
N ASP A 24 2.52 -9.94 -13.80
CA ASP A 24 3.76 -10.24 -13.10
C ASP A 24 4.93 -9.47 -13.72
N GLY A 25 5.24 -8.33 -13.07
CA GLY A 25 6.37 -7.49 -13.44
C GLY A 25 7.70 -8.23 -13.30
N LEU A 26 8.54 -8.11 -14.34
CA LEU A 26 9.95 -8.51 -14.33
C LEU A 26 10.63 -7.98 -13.05
N ASP A 27 11.26 -8.86 -12.25
CA ASP A 27 11.87 -8.52 -10.95
C ASP A 27 13.14 -7.64 -11.15
N LEU A 28 12.95 -6.35 -11.40
CA LEU A 28 14.01 -5.35 -11.65
C LEU A 28 14.76 -4.91 -10.37
N GLY A 29 14.80 -5.75 -9.33
CA GLY A 29 15.55 -5.45 -8.11
C GLY A 29 14.91 -4.36 -7.24
N ARG A 30 13.58 -4.17 -7.31
CA ARG A 30 12.89 -3.35 -6.31
C ARG A 30 12.88 -4.11 -4.98
N LYS A 31 13.28 -3.43 -3.91
CA LYS A 31 13.26 -4.01 -2.57
C LYS A 31 11.83 -4.22 -2.09
N THR A 32 11.62 -5.31 -1.37
CA THR A 32 10.38 -5.54 -0.61
C THR A 32 10.16 -4.39 0.37
N ARG A 33 8.89 -4.06 0.57
CA ARG A 33 8.40 -3.04 1.50
C ARG A 33 7.63 -3.76 2.59
N HIS A 34 7.92 -3.41 3.83
CA HIS A 34 7.28 -3.97 5.02
C HIS A 34 6.47 -2.87 5.70
N ILE A 35 5.18 -3.10 5.89
CA ILE A 35 4.28 -2.19 6.58
C ILE A 35 3.86 -2.87 7.88
N THR A 36 4.13 -2.20 8.99
CA THR A 36 3.71 -2.61 10.34
C THR A 36 2.86 -1.50 10.94
N ILE A 37 1.66 -1.84 11.40
CA ILE A 37 0.73 -0.93 12.04
C ILE A 37 0.39 -1.50 13.42
N SER A 38 0.67 -0.72 14.46
CA SER A 38 0.37 -1.08 15.85
C SER A 38 -0.85 -0.33 16.38
N ASN A 39 -1.65 -1.01 17.20
CA ASN A 39 -2.72 -0.41 17.95
C ASN A 39 -2.19 0.19 19.27
N GLY A 40 -2.02 1.51 19.31
CA GLY A 40 -1.66 2.27 20.50
C GLY A 40 -2.87 2.87 21.23
N LEU A 41 -4.09 2.48 20.88
CA LEU A 41 -5.32 2.86 21.57
C LEU A 41 -5.56 1.95 22.78
N ASP A 42 -6.43 2.39 23.68
CA ASP A 42 -6.91 1.66 24.85
C ASP A 42 -8.14 0.76 24.54
N LYS A 43 -8.35 0.45 23.26
CA LYS A 43 -9.50 -0.31 22.75
C LYS A 43 -9.14 -1.05 21.47
N ASP A 44 -10.04 -1.91 21.01
CA ASP A 44 -9.85 -2.68 19.77
C ASP A 44 -9.89 -1.77 18.54
N LEU A 45 -8.97 -2.03 17.61
CA LEU A 45 -8.81 -1.27 16.36
C LEU A 45 -8.96 -2.20 15.17
N THR A 46 -9.97 -1.98 14.33
CA THR A 46 -10.08 -2.69 13.05
C THR A 46 -9.31 -1.95 11.97
N VAL A 47 -8.36 -2.66 11.35
CA VAL A 47 -7.53 -2.16 10.25
C VAL A 47 -7.89 -2.93 8.99
N HIS A 48 -8.14 -2.24 7.88
CA HIS A 48 -8.31 -2.85 6.57
C HIS A 48 -7.44 -2.13 5.56
N CYS A 49 -6.46 -2.82 4.99
CA CYS A 49 -5.54 -2.25 4.00
C CYS A 49 -5.80 -2.84 2.61
N LYS A 50 -5.68 -2.02 1.58
CA LYS A 50 -5.73 -2.45 0.18
C LYS A 50 -4.95 -1.50 -0.73
N SER A 51 -4.66 -1.98 -1.94
CA SER A 51 -4.17 -1.19 -3.06
C SER A 51 -5.26 -1.11 -4.16
N GLY A 52 -4.91 -0.57 -5.32
CA GLY A 52 -5.80 -0.60 -6.49
C GLY A 52 -6.07 -2.01 -7.02
N ASP A 53 -5.17 -2.97 -6.77
CA ASP A 53 -5.22 -4.31 -7.37
C ASP A 53 -5.28 -5.43 -6.34
N ASP A 54 -4.83 -5.17 -5.11
CA ASP A 54 -4.68 -6.17 -4.06
C ASP A 54 -5.46 -5.74 -2.81
N ASP A 55 -6.34 -6.61 -2.33
CA ASP A 55 -6.96 -6.45 -1.02
C ASP A 55 -6.18 -7.29 0.01
N ILE A 56 -5.55 -6.64 0.99
CA ILE A 56 -4.82 -7.34 2.05
C ILE A 56 -5.80 -7.91 3.09
N GLY A 57 -6.98 -7.31 3.21
CA GLY A 57 -8.05 -7.73 4.11
C GLY A 57 -8.16 -6.89 5.38
N ALA A 58 -9.17 -7.23 6.18
CA ALA A 58 -9.47 -6.56 7.44
C ALA A 58 -9.10 -7.44 8.64
N LYS A 59 -8.58 -6.83 9.69
CA LYS A 59 -8.31 -7.52 10.96
C LYS A 59 -8.53 -6.57 12.14
N THR A 60 -9.22 -7.07 13.16
CA THR A 60 -9.37 -6.38 14.45
C THR A 60 -8.16 -6.69 15.32
N LEU A 61 -7.49 -5.64 15.76
CA LEU A 61 -6.31 -5.66 16.62
C LEU A 61 -6.74 -5.39 18.06
N PRO A 62 -6.39 -6.25 19.03
CA PRO A 62 -6.53 -5.91 20.44
C PRO A 62 -5.60 -4.76 20.82
N ILE A 63 -5.68 -4.26 22.05
CA ILE A 63 -4.72 -3.31 22.62
C ILE A 63 -3.30 -3.85 22.42
N SER A 64 -2.39 -2.99 21.91
CA SER A 64 -1.01 -3.36 21.55
C SER A 64 -0.89 -4.41 20.43
N GLY A 65 -2.00 -4.75 19.76
CA GLY A 65 -2.02 -5.66 18.62
C GLY A 65 -1.36 -5.06 17.39
N VAL A 66 -0.96 -5.94 16.46
CA VAL A 66 -0.19 -5.55 15.27
C VAL A 66 -0.81 -6.12 14.00
N TYR A 67 -0.85 -5.29 12.96
CA TYR A 67 -1.20 -5.62 11.58
C TYR A 67 0.04 -5.46 10.71
N GLU A 68 0.40 -6.49 9.95
CA GLU A 68 1.61 -6.47 9.12
C GLU A 68 1.34 -7.08 7.75
N PHE A 69 1.97 -6.50 6.74
CA PHE A 69 2.05 -7.09 5.41
C PHE A 69 3.30 -6.59 4.69
N SER A 70 3.68 -7.31 3.64
CA SER A 70 4.77 -6.88 2.76
C SER A 70 4.40 -7.05 1.30
N PHE A 71 5.02 -6.23 0.45
CA PHE A 71 4.79 -6.26 -0.98
C PHE A 71 6.02 -5.77 -1.73
N LYS A 72 6.09 -6.07 -3.03
CA LYS A 72 7.06 -5.47 -3.94
C LYS A 72 6.35 -4.44 -4.81
N PRO A 73 6.78 -3.16 -4.81
CA PRO A 73 6.20 -2.15 -5.68
C PRO A 73 6.31 -2.55 -7.17
N ARG A 74 5.30 -2.21 -7.97
CA ARG A 74 5.34 -2.47 -9.41
C ARG A 74 6.47 -1.70 -10.07
N VAL A 75 7.04 -2.28 -11.13
CA VAL A 75 8.20 -1.69 -11.82
C VAL A 75 7.76 -0.59 -12.77
N LEU A 76 6.75 -0.85 -13.60
CA LEU A 76 6.17 0.11 -14.54
C LEU A 76 4.67 -0.20 -14.77
N PRO A 77 3.78 0.80 -14.70
CA PRO A 77 4.03 2.16 -14.23
C PRO A 77 4.24 2.19 -12.71
N LYS A 78 5.16 3.06 -12.25
CA LYS A 78 5.45 3.28 -10.82
C LYS A 78 4.29 4.03 -10.15
N THR A 79 3.30 3.29 -9.66
CA THR A 79 2.01 3.82 -9.18
C THR A 79 1.48 3.08 -7.97
N THR A 80 2.32 2.26 -7.31
CA THR A 80 1.87 1.47 -6.16
C THR A 80 1.47 2.39 -5.00
N LEU A 81 0.24 2.21 -4.52
CA LEU A 81 -0.37 2.92 -3.40
C LEU A 81 -1.06 1.88 -2.52
N TYR A 82 -0.81 1.94 -1.21
CA TYR A 82 -1.57 1.21 -0.21
C TYR A 82 -2.19 2.20 0.76
N PHE A 83 -3.49 2.06 0.94
CA PHE A 83 -4.27 2.85 1.89
C PHE A 83 -4.99 1.92 2.85
N CYS A 84 -5.12 2.36 4.09
CA CYS A 84 -5.77 1.60 5.14
C CYS A 84 -6.91 2.40 5.76
N SER A 85 -8.02 1.73 6.06
CA SER A 85 -9.02 2.25 6.98
C SER A 85 -8.71 1.82 8.41
N PHE A 86 -9.03 2.70 9.35
CA PHE A 86 -8.88 2.51 10.79
C PHE A 86 -10.22 2.78 11.44
N GLN A 87 -10.77 1.77 12.12
CA GLN A 87 -12.09 1.85 12.74
C GLN A 87 -12.03 1.40 14.19
N TRP A 88 -12.60 2.21 15.08
CA TRP A 88 -12.85 1.85 16.48
C TRP A 88 -14.07 2.63 16.96
N GLU A 89 -14.96 1.99 17.72
CA GLU A 89 -16.22 2.61 18.17
C GLU A 89 -16.95 3.29 16.99
N ASP A 90 -17.24 4.60 17.12
CA ASP A 90 -17.91 5.42 16.11
C ASP A 90 -16.93 6.21 15.22
N HIS A 91 -15.62 5.91 15.32
CA HIS A 91 -14.57 6.55 14.53
C HIS A 91 -14.18 5.70 13.34
N PHE A 92 -14.01 6.35 12.19
CA PHE A 92 -13.59 5.72 10.96
C PHE A 92 -12.71 6.69 10.17
N HIS A 93 -11.51 6.27 9.82
CA HIS A 93 -10.51 7.13 9.19
C HIS A 93 -9.73 6.39 8.11
N TYR A 94 -9.18 7.13 7.15
CA TYR A 94 -8.27 6.59 6.14
C TYR A 94 -6.89 7.21 6.21
N TYR A 95 -5.88 6.44 5.82
CA TYR A 95 -4.53 6.95 5.63
C TYR A 95 -3.77 6.16 4.56
N ASP A 96 -3.00 6.88 3.75
CA ASP A 96 -2.09 6.29 2.77
C ASP A 96 -0.81 5.85 3.48
N VAL A 97 -0.72 4.57 3.82
CA VAL A 97 0.43 3.98 4.53
C VAL A 97 1.63 3.72 3.60
N TYR A 98 1.42 3.81 2.29
CA TYR A 98 2.50 3.78 1.32
C TYR A 98 2.06 4.39 0.00
N TYR A 99 2.89 5.23 -0.60
CA TYR A 99 2.77 5.64 -1.99
C TYR A 99 4.13 5.62 -2.67
N GLU A 100 4.12 5.41 -3.98
CA GLU A 100 5.32 5.44 -4.79
C GLU A 100 6.10 6.75 -4.64
N GLY A 101 7.36 6.67 -4.20
CA GLY A 101 8.22 7.82 -3.95
C GLY A 101 8.54 8.03 -2.47
N ILE A 102 7.81 7.40 -1.55
CA ILE A 102 8.20 7.35 -0.14
C ILE A 102 9.45 6.47 0.02
N ASP A 103 10.52 7.00 0.61
CA ASP A 103 11.69 6.19 0.94
C ASP A 103 11.47 5.48 2.26
N CYS A 104 10.82 4.33 2.17
CA CYS A 104 10.55 3.50 3.33
C CYS A 104 10.69 2.04 2.94
N SER A 105 11.60 1.31 3.59
CA SER A 105 11.70 -0.16 3.45
C SER A 105 10.97 -0.87 4.59
N GLU A 106 11.08 -0.30 5.80
CA GLU A 106 10.39 -0.73 7.03
C GLU A 106 9.54 0.44 7.54
N CYS A 107 8.24 0.41 7.27
CA CYS A 107 7.31 1.48 7.64
C CYS A 107 6.54 1.09 8.88
N MET A 108 6.91 1.71 10.00
CA MET A 108 6.28 1.45 11.28
C MET A 108 5.32 2.58 11.63
N TYR A 109 4.04 2.23 11.71
CA TYR A 109 2.95 3.11 12.10
C TYR A 109 2.38 2.71 13.46
N SER A 110 1.86 3.69 14.17
CA SER A 110 1.10 3.48 15.39
C SER A 110 -0.11 4.40 15.42
N VAL A 111 -1.30 3.82 15.61
CA VAL A 111 -2.54 4.60 15.79
C VAL A 111 -2.68 4.89 17.28
N LYS A 112 -2.69 6.18 17.63
CA LYS A 112 -2.69 6.65 19.02
C LYS A 112 -3.74 7.74 19.21
N ALA A 113 -4.24 7.87 20.44
CA ALA A 113 -5.00 9.03 20.86
C ALA A 113 -4.04 10.08 21.43
N LEU A 114 -3.90 11.23 20.76
CA LEU A 114 -3.16 12.38 21.26
C LEU A 114 -4.16 13.37 21.87
N GLY A 115 -4.48 13.16 23.15
CA GLY A 115 -5.53 13.89 23.83
C GLY A 115 -6.92 13.46 23.35
N ARG A 116 -7.65 14.38 22.71
CA ARG A 116 -9.00 14.10 22.16
C ARG A 116 -9.02 13.81 20.66
N VAL A 117 -7.83 13.72 20.03
CA VAL A 117 -7.72 13.56 18.59
C VAL A 117 -6.98 12.27 18.28
N ALA A 118 -7.49 11.52 17.31
CA ALA A 118 -6.81 10.34 16.81
C ALA A 118 -5.69 10.74 15.86
N SER A 119 -4.55 10.08 15.99
CA SER A 119 -3.38 10.35 15.17
C SER A 119 -2.74 9.05 14.73
N ILE A 120 -2.14 9.09 13.55
CA ILE A 120 -1.25 8.05 13.07
C ILE A 120 0.17 8.58 13.14
N CYS A 121 1.03 7.84 13.82
CA CYS A 121 2.43 8.22 14.03
C CYS A 121 3.30 7.29 13.22
N TRP A 122 4.16 7.86 12.37
CA TRP A 122 5.18 7.13 11.63
C TRP A 122 6.51 7.26 12.37
N TYR A 123 7.16 6.13 12.65
CA TYR A 123 8.51 6.13 13.19
C TYR A 123 9.55 6.58 12.17
N ASN A 124 10.22 7.69 12.49
CA ASN A 124 11.31 8.25 11.70
C ASN A 124 12.65 7.72 12.20
N TRP A 125 13.31 6.90 11.37
CA TRP A 125 14.59 6.26 11.68
C TRP A 125 15.75 7.25 11.78
N GLU A 126 15.69 8.40 11.10
CA GLU A 126 16.75 9.40 11.12
C GLU A 126 16.75 10.18 12.44
N THR A 127 15.56 10.59 12.88
CA THR A 127 15.40 11.40 14.10
C THR A 127 15.21 10.56 15.35
N GLN A 128 14.96 9.26 15.20
CA GLN A 128 14.57 8.32 16.25
C GLN A 128 13.32 8.77 17.02
N LYS A 129 12.34 9.35 16.30
CA LYS A 129 11.10 9.90 16.88
C LYS A 129 9.89 9.54 16.03
N ASP A 130 8.73 9.63 16.66
CA ASP A 130 7.44 9.50 15.99
C ASP A 130 7.02 10.85 15.37
N ASP A 131 6.83 10.86 14.05
CA ASP A 131 6.18 11.95 13.33
C ASP A 131 4.68 11.64 13.23
N CYS A 132 3.85 12.42 13.93
CA CYS A 132 2.41 12.15 14.08
C CYS A 132 1.55 13.09 13.23
N PHE A 133 0.56 12.50 12.56
CA PHE A 133 -0.40 13.17 11.70
C PHE A 133 -1.82 12.93 12.21
N LEU A 134 -2.68 13.95 12.13
CA LEU A 134 -4.08 13.81 12.52
C LEU A 134 -4.81 12.93 11.50
N LEU A 135 -5.58 11.97 12.00
CA LEU A 135 -6.50 11.21 11.17
C LEU A 135 -7.76 12.06 10.95
N ASN A 136 -7.96 12.52 9.71
CA ASN A 136 -9.18 13.22 9.31
C ASN A 136 -10.25 12.21 8.85
N ASN A 137 -11.50 12.65 8.86
CA ASN A 137 -12.67 11.88 8.40
C ASN A 137 -12.87 12.10 6.89
#